data_AF-A0A1G3L1T5-F1
#
_entry.id   AF-A0A1G3L1T5-F1
#
_cell.length_a   1.000
_cell.length_b   1.000
_cell.length_c   1.000
_cell.angle_alpha   90.00
_cell.angle_beta   90.00
_cell.angle_gamma   90.00
#
_symmetry.space_group_name_H-M   'P 1'
#
loop_
_entity.id
_entity.type
_entity.pdbx_description
1 polymer ?
#
loop_
_entity_poly.entity_id
_entity_poly.type
_entity_poly.pdbx_seq_one_letter_code
_entity_poly.pdbx_strand_id
1 'polypeptide(L)'
;MRDNNKLPKKWWMQFPKIESRKTIMKPVDKKPDWLPGSYVRIKLKPEKKRMIIKAEWHRHRYEFVYVIETSAINFEPYWFSAQLEFIDDL
;
A
#
# COMPACT_ATOMS: atom_id res chain seq x y z
N MET A 1 13.13 16.98 -28.22
CA MET A 1 13.09 15.67 -27.54
C MET A 1 13.11 15.93 -26.03
N ARG A 2 12.02 15.63 -25.30
CA ARG A 2 11.97 15.85 -23.84
C ARG A 2 12.32 14.53 -23.16
N ASP A 3 13.34 14.55 -22.30
CA ASP A 3 13.74 13.44 -21.43
C ASP A 3 12.58 13.05 -20.52
N ASN A 4 11.82 12.03 -20.94
CA ASN A 4 10.59 11.56 -20.31
C ASN A 4 10.83 10.40 -19.31
N ASN A 5 12.04 10.28 -18.74
CA ASN A 5 12.42 9.12 -17.93
C ASN A 5 12.65 9.43 -16.45
N LYS A 6 12.04 10.50 -15.91
CA LYS A 6 12.06 10.75 -14.46
C LYS A 6 10.80 10.15 -13.83
N LEU A 7 10.97 9.00 -13.18
CA LEU A 7 9.96 8.44 -12.28
C LEU A 7 9.52 9.52 -11.28
N PRO A 8 8.23 9.62 -10.95
CA PRO A 8 7.73 10.64 -10.06
C PRO A 8 8.41 10.53 -8.67
N LYS A 9 8.77 11.68 -8.08
CA LYS A 9 9.55 11.77 -6.82
C LYS A 9 9.00 10.93 -5.66
N LYS A 10 7.70 10.67 -5.65
CA LYS A 10 7.06 9.80 -4.66
C LYS A 10 6.64 8.51 -5.35
N TRP A 11 7.15 7.39 -4.86
CA TRP A 11 7.02 6.07 -5.48
C TRP A 11 5.55 5.65 -5.72
N TRP A 12 4.60 6.09 -4.87
CA TRP A 12 3.17 5.82 -5.00
C TRP A 12 2.47 6.50 -6.18
N MET A 13 3.11 7.49 -6.80
CA MET A 13 2.59 8.16 -8.00
C MET A 13 2.78 7.32 -9.27
N GLN A 14 3.50 6.21 -9.20
CA GLN A 14 3.73 5.30 -10.33
C GLN A 14 2.54 4.37 -10.61
N PHE A 15 1.54 4.31 -9.72
CA PHE A 15 0.37 3.45 -9.87
C PHE A 15 -0.82 4.26 -10.40
N PRO A 16 -1.75 3.66 -11.16
CA PRO A 16 -2.91 4.37 -11.69
C PRO A 16 -3.71 5.04 -10.56
N LYS A 17 -4.06 6.32 -10.76
CA LYS A 17 -4.86 7.11 -9.83
C LYS A 17 -6.31 6.66 -9.98
N ILE A 18 -6.98 6.29 -8.88
CA ILE A 18 -8.43 6.12 -8.91
C ILE A 18 -9.02 7.50 -9.21
N GLU A 19 -9.76 7.60 -10.31
CA GLU A 19 -10.33 8.85 -10.80
C GLU A 19 -11.18 9.52 -9.70
N SER A 20 -10.87 10.79 -9.45
CA SER A 20 -11.73 11.80 -8.84
C SER A 20 -12.78 11.29 -7.86
N ARG A 21 -12.38 11.11 -6.60
CA ARG A 21 -13.35 11.14 -5.48
C ARG A 21 -13.08 12.41 -4.70
N LYS A 22 -14.16 13.16 -4.44
CA LYS A 22 -14.19 14.37 -3.61
C LYS A 22 -13.35 14.16 -2.36
N THR A 23 -12.71 15.21 -1.84
CA THR A 23 -11.84 15.13 -0.67
C THR A 23 -12.59 14.61 0.55
N ILE A 24 -12.59 13.29 0.74
CA ILE A 24 -13.17 12.64 1.91
C ILE A 24 -12.10 12.70 3.01
N MET A 25 -12.27 13.62 3.97
CA MET A 25 -11.63 13.49 5.28
C MET A 25 -11.91 12.07 5.79
N LYS A 26 -10.88 11.37 6.32
CA LYS A 26 -10.92 9.97 6.80
C LYS A 26 -12.36 9.47 6.99
N PRO A 27 -12.87 8.54 6.16
CA PRO A 27 -14.23 8.06 6.31
C PRO A 27 -14.37 7.47 7.71
N VAL A 28 -15.32 8.02 8.48
CA VAL A 28 -15.52 7.72 9.91
C VAL A 28 -15.70 6.22 10.14
N ASP A 29 -16.21 5.50 9.13
CA ASP A 29 -16.61 4.10 9.24
C ASP A 29 -15.74 3.11 8.46
N LYS A 30 -14.74 3.57 7.70
CA LYS A 30 -13.91 2.63 6.91
C LYS A 30 -12.80 2.06 7.79
N LYS A 31 -12.81 0.75 7.95
CA LYS A 31 -11.73 -0.01 8.60
C LYS A 31 -10.75 -0.50 7.55
N PRO A 32 -9.47 -0.73 7.91
CA PRO A 32 -8.56 -1.44 7.02
C PRO A 32 -9.07 -2.87 6.78
N ASP A 33 -8.85 -3.37 5.57
CA ASP A 33 -9.22 -4.73 5.19
C ASP A 33 -8.42 -5.76 6.00
N TRP A 34 -7.20 -5.40 6.39
CA TRP A 34 -6.28 -6.24 7.16
C TRP A 34 -5.70 -5.51 8.37
N LEU A 35 -5.49 -6.26 9.44
CA LEU A 35 -4.95 -5.74 10.69
C LEU A 35 -3.44 -5.98 10.79
N PRO A 36 -2.70 -5.14 11.54
CA PRO A 36 -1.34 -5.46 11.97
C PRO A 36 -1.26 -6.87 12.56
N GLY A 37 -0.21 -7.61 12.21
CA GLY A 37 -0.03 -9.03 12.54
C GLY A 37 -0.50 -9.99 11.46
N SER A 38 -1.33 -9.55 10.51
CA SER A 38 -1.76 -10.39 9.39
C SER A 38 -0.61 -10.69 8.42
N TYR A 39 -0.59 -11.89 7.85
CA TYR A 39 0.37 -12.26 6.81
C TYR A 39 -0.18 -12.02 5.41
N VAL A 40 0.67 -11.46 4.54
CA VAL A 40 0.36 -11.15 3.15
C VAL A 40 1.53 -11.51 2.23
N ARG A 41 1.22 -11.67 0.94
CA ARG A 41 2.20 -11.72 -0.16
C ARG A 41 2.08 -10.45 -1.00
N ILE A 42 3.20 -9.98 -1.53
CA ILE A 42 3.16 -8.97 -2.60
C ILE A 42 2.88 -9.72 -3.91
N LYS A 43 1.87 -9.31 -4.68
CA LYS A 43 1.51 -10.01 -5.94
C LYS A 43 2.65 -10.13 -6.94
N LEU A 44 3.55 -9.14 -6.99
CA LEU A 44 4.74 -9.15 -7.84
C LEU A 44 5.88 -10.04 -7.31
N LYS A 45 5.80 -10.48 -6.05
CA LYS A 45 6.78 -11.33 -5.36
C LYS A 45 6.06 -12.35 -4.46
N PRO A 46 5.27 -13.26 -5.05
CA PRO A 46 4.41 -14.19 -4.31
C PRO A 46 5.18 -15.22 -3.48
N GLU A 47 6.48 -15.39 -3.73
CA GLU A 47 7.34 -16.31 -3.00
C GLU A 47 7.62 -15.85 -1.55
N LYS A 48 7.41 -14.57 -1.23
CA LYS A 48 7.71 -14.02 0.09
C LYS A 48 6.44 -13.71 0.87
N LYS A 49 6.29 -14.41 2.00
CA LYS A 49 5.33 -14.04 3.05
C LYS A 49 5.91 -12.87 3.87
N ARG A 50 5.07 -11.89 4.17
CA ARG A 50 5.40 -10.72 4.99
C ARG A 50 4.27 -10.40 5.95
N MET A 51 4.62 -9.94 7.14
CA MET A 51 3.63 -9.52 8.13
C MET A 51 3.30 -8.03 7.94
N ILE A 52 2.04 -7.66 8.09
CA ILE A 52 1.62 -6.26 8.17
C ILE A 52 2.04 -5.72 9.54
N ILE A 53 2.83 -4.66 9.55
CA ILE A 53 3.25 -3.93 10.75
C ILE A 53 2.24 -2.85 11.10
N LYS A 54 1.70 -2.16 10.08
CA LYS A 54 0.83 -1.01 10.28
C LYS A 54 -0.16 -0.86 9.13
N ALA A 55 -1.36 -0.37 9.43
CA ALA A 55 -2.31 0.09 8.43
C ALA A 55 -2.59 1.58 8.64
N GLU A 56 -2.46 2.39 7.59
CA GLU A 56 -2.65 3.84 7.64
C GLU A 56 -3.60 4.33 6.56
N TRP A 57 -4.31 5.42 6.83
CA TRP A 57 -5.16 6.05 5.83
C TRP A 57 -4.35 6.91 4.86
N HIS A 58 -4.36 6.55 3.58
CA HIS A 58 -3.73 7.32 2.53
C HIS A 58 -4.66 8.42 2.01
N ARG A 59 -4.50 9.64 2.55
CA ARG A 59 -5.36 10.81 2.27
C ARG A 59 -5.55 11.12 0.78
N HIS A 60 -4.57 10.85 -0.08
CA HIS A 60 -4.67 11.19 -1.51
C HIS A 60 -5.41 10.15 -2.35
N ARG A 61 -5.44 8.89 -1.92
CA ARG A 61 -6.14 7.82 -2.64
C ARG A 61 -7.44 7.38 -1.97
N TYR A 62 -7.69 7.87 -0.75
CA TYR A 62 -8.86 7.52 0.05
C TYR A 62 -8.97 6.00 0.30
N GLU A 63 -7.83 5.39 0.59
CA GLU A 63 -7.70 3.96 0.84
C GLU A 63 -6.68 3.71 1.95
N PHE A 64 -6.77 2.54 2.58
CA PHE A 64 -5.75 2.11 3.52
C PHE A 64 -4.50 1.64 2.77
N VAL A 65 -3.36 2.01 3.32
CA VAL A 65 -2.05 1.49 2.94
C VAL A 65 -1.48 0.68 4.08
N TYR A 66 -0.77 -0.38 3.73
CA TYR A 66 -0.23 -1.35 4.66
C TYR A 66 1.29 -1.24 4.63
N VAL A 67 1.91 -0.97 5.77
CA VAL A 67 3.35 -1.14 5.95
C VAL A 67 3.57 -2.58 6.33
N ILE A 68 4.37 -3.29 5.54
CA ILE A 68 4.74 -4.68 5.82
C ILE A 68 6.21 -4.78 6.20
N GLU A 69 6.54 -5.87 6.86
CA GLU A 69 7.90 -6.16 7.29
C GLU A 69 8.88 -6.22 6.11
N THR A 70 10.01 -5.53 6.25
CA THR A 70 11.11 -5.60 5.28
C THR A 70 12.45 -5.65 5.98
N SER A 71 13.46 -6.16 5.26
CA SER A 71 14.84 -6.16 5.70
C SER A 71 15.56 -4.82 5.46
N ALA A 72 14.87 -3.80 4.93
CA ALA A 72 15.48 -2.51 4.63
C ALA A 72 15.47 -1.62 5.88
N ILE A 73 16.65 -1.09 6.23
CA ILE A 73 16.82 -0.18 7.37
C ILE A 73 16.40 1.24 6.93
N ASN A 74 15.66 1.95 7.78
CA ASN A 74 15.16 3.33 7.53
C ASN A 74 14.26 3.50 6.30
N PHE A 75 13.65 2.41 5.81
CA PHE A 75 12.69 2.48 4.71
C PHE A 75 11.42 1.74 5.10
N GLU A 76 10.32 2.49 5.18
CA GLU A 76 8.98 1.96 5.43
C GLU A 76 8.18 2.02 4.12
N PRO A 77 8.37 1.06 3.21
CA PRO A 77 7.47 0.93 2.07
C PRO A 77 6.07 0.62 2.60
N TYR A 78 5.09 1.23 1.98
CA TYR A 78 3.69 0.88 2.17
C TYR A 78 3.16 0.27 0.89
N TRP A 79 2.00 -0.38 0.95
CA TRP A 79 1.37 -1.02 -0.19
C TRP A 79 -0.14 -0.85 -0.13
N PHE A 80 -0.79 -0.81 -1.30
CA PHE A 80 -2.25 -0.83 -1.38
C PHE A 80 -2.76 -2.27 -1.35
N SER A 81 -4.01 -2.47 -0.91
CA SER A 81 -4.63 -3.81 -0.87
C SER A 81 -4.60 -4.50 -2.23
N ALA A 82 -4.81 -3.75 -3.32
CA ALA A 82 -4.75 -4.29 -4.68
C ALA A 82 -3.40 -4.95 -5.04
N GLN A 83 -2.31 -4.59 -4.36
CA GLN A 83 -0.95 -5.08 -4.60
C GLN A 83 -0.57 -6.26 -3.69
N LEU A 84 -1.42 -6.56 -2.72
CA LEU A 84 -1.19 -7.58 -1.72
C LEU A 84 -2.22 -8.71 -1.89
N GLU A 85 -1.83 -9.87 -1.43
CA GLU A 85 -2.67 -11.06 -1.35
C GLU A 85 -2.64 -11.57 0.08
N PHE A 86 -3.82 -11.72 0.67
CA PHE A 86 -3.98 -12.18 2.05
C PHE A 86 -3.62 -13.67 2.15
N ILE A 87 -3.01 -14.05 3.27
CA ILE A 87 -2.67 -15.44 3.58
C ILE A 87 -3.38 -15.78 4.89
N ASP A 88 -4.41 -16.61 4.81
CA ASP A 88 -4.90 -17.33 5.99
C ASP A 88 -3.89 -18.43 6.30
N ASP A 89 -3.05 -18.20 7.31
CA ASP A 89 -2.34 -19.30 7.96
C ASP A 89 -3.32 -19.90 8.98
N LEU A 90 -4.07 -20.92 8.55
CA LEU A 90 -4.84 -21.83 9.41
C LEU A 90 -3.90 -22.72 10.23
#